data_AF-A0A6I1K609-F1
#
_entry.id   AF-A0A6I1K609-F1
#
_cell.length_a   1.000
_cell.length_b   1.000
_cell.length_c   1.000
_cell.angle_alpha   90.00
_cell.angle_beta   90.00
_cell.angle_gamma   90.00
#
_symmetry.space_group_name_H-M   'P 1'
#
loop_
_entity.id
_entity.type
_entity.pdbx_description
1 polymer ?
#
loop_
_entity_poly.entity_id
_entity_poly.type
_entity_poly.pdbx_seq_one_letter_code
_entity_poly.pdbx_strand_id
1 'polypeptide(L)'
;MAVKVIEDKVAVYPPHSICRADIPVILTALPPEWTAGIRTVRLSSALHENPLILAFFHPPDGSLLVKSRGISKERVLCAVLAELAGHALGLGFRNSRRLQHKDESRIRQLVTPLVEEILPQLSQKKVWLDK
;
A
#
# COMPACT_ATOMS: atom_id res chain seq x y z
N MET A 1 3.63 18.99 -1.00
CA MET A 1 4.74 18.43 -1.79
C MET A 1 4.23 17.23 -2.57
N ALA A 2 4.63 17.06 -3.83
CA ALA A 2 4.19 15.91 -4.64
C ALA A 2 4.97 14.64 -4.23
N VAL A 3 4.27 13.53 -4.02
CA VAL A 3 4.86 12.23 -3.67
C VAL A 3 5.56 11.64 -4.90
N LYS A 4 6.82 11.22 -4.75
CA LYS A 4 7.58 10.54 -5.81
C LYS A 4 7.15 9.07 -5.88
N VAL A 5 6.66 8.62 -7.04
CA VAL A 5 6.33 7.20 -7.24
C VAL A 5 7.39 6.54 -8.12
N ILE A 6 8.01 5.48 -7.59
CA ILE A 6 8.99 4.64 -8.28
C ILE A 6 8.32 3.30 -8.55
N GLU A 7 8.29 2.87 -9.80
CA GLU A 7 7.76 1.57 -10.19
C GLU A 7 8.91 0.73 -10.74
N ASP A 8 9.29 -0.32 -9.99
CA ASP A 8 10.36 -1.21 -10.42
C ASP A 8 9.92 -1.96 -11.68
N LYS A 9 10.78 -2.01 -12.70
CA LYS A 9 10.45 -2.71 -13.94
C LYS A 9 10.28 -4.21 -13.66
N VAL A 10 9.18 -4.76 -14.17
CA VAL A 10 8.91 -6.20 -14.14
C VAL A 10 9.14 -6.74 -15.54
N ALA A 11 10.28 -7.41 -15.74
CA ALA A 11 10.62 -8.03 -17.02
C ALA A 11 9.88 -9.36 -17.27
N VAL A 12 9.26 -9.95 -16.24
CA VAL A 12 8.66 -11.29 -16.29
C VAL A 12 7.33 -11.31 -15.53
N TYR A 13 6.30 -11.93 -16.09
CA TYR A 13 5.01 -12.18 -15.43
C TYR A 13 5.20 -12.80 -14.03
N PRO A 14 4.33 -12.53 -13.03
CA PRO A 14 3.15 -11.65 -13.06
C PRO A 14 3.50 -10.15 -12.96
N PRO A 15 2.67 -9.24 -13.51
CA PRO A 15 2.85 -7.80 -13.36
C PRO A 15 2.50 -7.32 -11.95
N HIS A 16 2.78 -6.04 -11.68
CA HIS A 16 2.24 -5.33 -10.53
C HIS A 16 0.71 -5.24 -10.60
N SER A 17 0.02 -5.48 -9.49
CA SER A 17 -1.43 -5.26 -9.39
C SER A 17 -1.81 -3.81 -9.08
N ILE A 18 -0.90 -3.06 -8.45
CA ILE A 18 -1.00 -1.61 -8.21
C ILE A 18 -0.01 -0.92 -9.14
N CYS A 19 -0.46 0.07 -9.90
CA CYS A 19 0.40 0.87 -10.79
C CYS A 19 0.64 2.28 -10.24
N ARG A 20 1.53 3.04 -10.88
CA ARG A 20 1.80 4.44 -10.50
C ARG A 20 0.54 5.33 -10.41
N ALA A 21 -0.46 5.12 -11.27
CA ALA A 21 -1.69 5.91 -11.29
C ALA A 21 -2.66 5.58 -10.15
N ASP A 22 -2.53 4.41 -9.53
CA ASP A 22 -3.32 4.01 -8.37
C ASP A 22 -2.87 4.75 -7.10
N ILE A 23 -1.58 5.11 -6.99
CA ILE A 23 -1.00 5.70 -5.77
C ILE A 23 -1.66 7.03 -5.37
N PRO A 24 -1.84 8.01 -6.28
CA PRO A 24 -2.53 9.24 -5.91
C PRO A 24 -3.95 8.99 -5.40
N VAL A 25 -4.70 8.08 -6.03
CA VAL A 25 -6.07 7.73 -5.63
C VAL A 25 -6.09 7.17 -4.21
N ILE A 26 -5.18 6.25 -3.91
CA ILE A 26 -5.05 5.67 -2.57
C ILE A 26 -4.73 6.77 -1.56
N LEU A 27 -3.68 7.57 -1.80
CA LEU A 27 -3.21 8.55 -0.81
C LEU A 27 -4.21 9.69 -0.59
N THR A 28 -4.95 10.12 -1.61
CA THR A 28 -5.95 11.20 -1.46
C THR A 28 -7.21 10.77 -0.74
N ALA A 29 -7.51 9.47 -0.71
CA ALA A 29 -8.65 8.93 0.00
C ALA A 29 -8.38 8.76 1.51
N LEU A 30 -7.14 8.99 1.98
CA LEU A 30 -6.76 8.79 3.36
C LEU A 30 -6.71 10.09 4.15
N PRO A 31 -6.91 10.02 5.48
CA PRO A 31 -6.65 11.14 6.35
C PRO A 31 -5.21 11.67 6.18
N PRO A 32 -4.98 13.00 6.15
CA PRO A 32 -3.66 13.59 5.97
C PRO A 32 -2.63 13.07 6.97
N GLU A 33 -3.04 12.78 8.19
CA GLU A 33 -2.19 12.23 9.26
C GLU A 33 -1.64 10.83 8.92
N TRP A 34 -2.33 10.03 8.11
CA TRP A 34 -1.87 8.69 7.72
C TRP A 34 -0.82 8.75 6.62
N THR A 35 -0.82 9.82 5.84
CA THR A 35 0.09 10.02 4.71
C THR A 35 1.20 11.03 5.03
N ALA A 36 1.18 11.61 6.23
CA ALA A 36 2.16 12.56 6.71
C ALA A 36 3.57 11.94 6.67
N GLY A 37 4.51 12.66 6.06
CA GLY A 37 5.89 12.23 5.95
C GLY A 37 6.18 11.26 4.79
N ILE A 38 5.17 10.78 4.05
CA ILE A 38 5.41 10.00 2.83
C ILE A 38 5.99 10.93 1.75
N ARG A 39 7.21 10.64 1.34
CA ARG A 39 7.94 11.35 0.27
C ARG A 39 8.05 10.50 -0.98
N THR A 40 8.27 9.19 -0.79
CA THR A 40 8.47 8.24 -1.87
C THR A 40 7.57 7.02 -1.68
N VAL A 41 6.94 6.57 -2.76
CA VAL A 41 6.25 5.27 -2.83
C VAL A 41 6.98 4.42 -3.86
N ARG A 42 7.44 3.24 -3.46
CA ARG A 42 8.14 2.30 -4.34
C ARG A 42 7.31 1.03 -4.54
N LEU A 43 6.84 0.80 -5.75
CA LEU A 43 6.26 -0.46 -6.19
C LEU A 43 7.42 -1.41 -6.50
N SER A 44 7.71 -2.32 -5.57
CA SER A 44 8.89 -3.19 -5.60
C SER A 44 8.61 -4.49 -6.35
N SER A 45 9.54 -4.87 -7.24
CA SER A 45 9.49 -6.13 -7.99
C SER A 45 10.05 -7.32 -7.18
N ALA A 46 10.60 -7.06 -6.00
CA ALA A 46 11.23 -8.06 -5.15
C ALA A 46 10.21 -9.03 -4.54
N LEU A 47 10.40 -10.33 -4.81
CA LEU A 47 9.60 -11.42 -4.24
C LEU A 47 10.22 -12.04 -2.97
N HIS A 48 11.51 -11.78 -2.68
CA HIS A 48 12.30 -12.67 -1.83
C HIS A 48 12.56 -12.16 -0.40
N GLU A 49 12.38 -10.87 -0.14
CA GLU A 49 12.50 -10.32 1.21
C GLU A 49 11.15 -10.41 1.93
N ASN A 50 10.87 -11.53 2.59
CA ASN A 50 9.66 -11.80 3.36
C ASN A 50 8.32 -11.67 2.57
N PRO A 51 7.75 -12.79 2.08
CA PRO A 51 6.54 -12.78 1.26
C PRO A 51 5.27 -12.37 2.03
N LEU A 52 5.34 -12.24 3.36
CA LEU A 52 4.20 -11.88 4.20
C LEU A 52 4.02 -10.36 4.34
N ILE A 53 5.07 -9.56 4.07
CA ILE A 53 5.02 -8.10 4.19
C ILE A 53 4.81 -7.53 2.79
N LEU A 54 3.56 -7.14 2.51
CA LEU A 54 3.14 -6.58 1.22
C LEU A 54 3.25 -5.06 1.16
N ALA A 55 3.22 -4.37 2.31
CA ALA A 55 3.47 -2.95 2.41
C ALA A 55 4.34 -2.69 3.65
N PHE A 56 5.21 -1.68 3.57
CA PHE A 56 6.05 -1.28 4.69
C PHE A 56 6.38 0.21 4.56
N PHE A 57 6.03 0.99 5.58
CA PHE A 57 6.42 2.39 5.66
C PHE A 57 7.67 2.52 6.51
N HIS A 58 8.68 3.20 5.98
CA HIS A 58 9.91 3.56 6.68
C HIS A 58 9.88 5.07 7.00
N PRO A 59 9.42 5.47 8.21
CA PRO A 59 9.25 6.88 8.57
C PRO A 59 10.53 7.72 8.48
N PRO A 60 11.73 7.23 8.89
CA PRO A 60 12.96 8.01 8.80
C PRO A 60 13.27 8.52 7.39
N ASP A 61 13.01 7.68 6.36
CA ASP A 61 13.25 8.04 4.96
C ASP A 61 12.02 8.60 4.25
N GLY A 62 10.84 8.52 4.90
CA GLY A 62 9.56 8.82 4.29
C GLY A 62 9.25 7.91 3.09
N SER A 63 9.67 6.66 3.14
CA SER A 63 9.56 5.71 2.02
C SER A 63 8.53 4.63 2.30
N LEU A 64 7.50 4.54 1.47
CA LEU A 64 6.52 3.45 1.47
C LEU A 64 6.89 2.42 0.40
N LEU A 65 7.28 1.22 0.82
CA LEU A 65 7.51 0.07 -0.05
C LEU A 65 6.20 -0.71 -0.23
N VAL A 66 5.85 -1.05 -1.47
CA VAL A 66 4.66 -1.84 -1.81
C VAL A 66 5.05 -2.99 -2.71
N LYS A 67 4.77 -4.22 -2.29
CA LYS A 67 4.94 -5.45 -3.09
C LYS A 67 3.59 -5.85 -3.66
N SER A 68 3.40 -5.56 -4.94
CA SER A 68 2.13 -5.81 -5.64
C SER A 68 2.21 -6.88 -6.73
N ARG A 69 3.40 -7.45 -6.98
CA ARG A 69 3.63 -8.40 -8.06
C ARG A 69 2.93 -9.73 -7.81
N GLY A 70 2.00 -10.12 -8.69
CA GLY A 70 1.28 -11.41 -8.58
C GLY A 70 0.32 -11.52 -7.39
N ILE A 71 0.08 -10.42 -6.68
CA ILE A 71 -0.85 -10.35 -5.54
C ILE A 71 -2.10 -9.62 -5.98
N SER A 72 -3.28 -10.05 -5.53
CA SER A 72 -4.53 -9.35 -5.87
C SER A 72 -4.50 -7.89 -5.40
N LYS A 73 -5.07 -7.01 -6.23
CA LYS A 73 -5.14 -5.56 -5.98
C LYS A 73 -5.76 -5.24 -4.62
N GLU A 74 -6.84 -5.95 -4.27
CA GLU A 74 -7.49 -5.89 -2.96
C GLU A 74 -6.51 -6.22 -1.81
N ARG A 75 -5.80 -7.34 -1.90
CA ARG A 75 -4.89 -7.77 -0.83
C ARG A 75 -3.71 -6.80 -0.64
N VAL A 76 -3.22 -6.20 -1.72
CA VAL A 76 -2.20 -5.14 -1.65
C VAL A 76 -2.77 -3.88 -1.02
N LEU A 77 -3.97 -3.45 -1.43
CA LEU A 77 -4.64 -2.28 -0.87
C LEU A 77 -4.85 -2.45 0.64
N CYS A 78 -5.41 -3.58 1.08
CA CYS A 78 -5.58 -3.90 2.49
C CYS A 78 -4.26 -3.76 3.27
N ALA A 79 -3.16 -4.27 2.72
CA ALA A 79 -1.86 -4.21 3.37
C ALA A 79 -1.32 -2.77 3.47
N VAL A 80 -1.46 -1.97 2.41
CA VAL A 80 -1.06 -0.56 2.42
C VAL A 80 -1.85 0.22 3.47
N LEU A 81 -3.17 0.04 3.51
CA LEU A 81 -4.03 0.72 4.45
C LEU A 81 -3.75 0.30 5.91
N ALA A 82 -3.52 -0.99 6.14
CA ALA A 82 -3.18 -1.50 7.47
C ALA A 82 -1.84 -0.97 7.98
N GLU A 83 -0.84 -0.88 7.10
CA GLU A 83 0.48 -0.31 7.43
C GLU A 83 0.37 1.16 7.83
N LEU A 84 -0.32 1.97 7.02
CA LEU A 84 -0.47 3.41 7.27
C LEU A 84 -1.34 3.70 8.50
N ALA A 85 -2.42 2.94 8.68
CA ALA A 85 -3.25 3.02 9.89
C ALA A 85 -2.46 2.65 11.14
N GLY A 86 -1.67 1.57 11.07
CA GLY A 86 -0.80 1.14 12.16
C GLY A 86 0.20 2.23 12.54
N HIS A 87 0.85 2.82 11.54
CA HIS A 87 1.78 3.93 11.75
C HIS A 87 1.10 5.15 12.40
N ALA A 88 -0.03 5.60 11.86
CA ALA A 88 -0.76 6.77 12.36
C ALA A 88 -1.26 6.60 13.80
N LEU A 89 -1.62 5.36 14.18
CA LEU A 89 -2.05 5.03 15.54
C LEU A 89 -0.88 4.85 16.53
N GLY A 90 0.36 5.03 16.08
CA GLY A 90 1.55 4.79 16.91
C GLY A 90 1.73 3.31 17.28
N LEU A 91 1.07 2.41 16.54
CA LEU A 91 1.18 0.97 16.75
C LEU A 91 2.53 0.52 16.20
N GLY A 92 3.51 0.44 17.09
CA GLY A 92 4.81 -0.10 16.74
C GLY A 92 4.66 -1.56 16.31
N PHE A 93 4.94 -1.86 15.05
CA PHE A 93 5.23 -3.22 14.62
C PHE A 93 6.54 -3.66 15.30
N ARG A 94 6.45 -4.12 16.55
CA ARG A 94 7.59 -4.70 17.27
C ARG A 94 8.07 -5.90 16.45
N ASN A 95 9.22 -5.74 15.79
CA ASN A 95 9.95 -6.79 15.10
C ASN A 95 9.12 -7.58 14.08
N SER A 96 8.74 -6.93 12.98
CA SER A 96 8.44 -7.60 11.69
C SER A 96 7.33 -8.68 11.70
N ARG A 97 6.61 -8.90 12.80
CA ARG A 97 5.71 -10.05 12.96
C ARG A 97 4.57 -9.69 13.91
N ARG A 98 3.46 -9.32 13.28
CA ARG A 98 2.10 -9.25 13.81
C ARG A 98 1.81 -8.09 14.75
N LEU A 99 0.76 -7.36 14.40
CA LEU A 99 -0.03 -6.55 15.31
C LEU A 99 -0.47 -7.41 16.51
N GLN A 100 -0.57 -6.84 17.70
CA GLN A 100 -1.20 -7.57 18.79
C GLN A 100 -2.66 -7.87 18.37
N HIS A 101 -3.20 -9.02 18.75
CA HIS A 101 -4.54 -9.46 18.32
C HIS A 101 -5.64 -8.41 18.58
N LYS A 102 -5.47 -7.54 19.59
CA LYS A 102 -6.37 -6.41 19.89
C LYS A 102 -6.25 -5.25 18.90
N ASP A 103 -5.05 -5.04 18.35
CA ASP A 103 -4.79 -3.99 17.37
C ASP A 103 -5.18 -4.44 15.95
N GLU A 104 -5.12 -5.74 15.67
CA GLU A 104 -5.52 -6.31 14.39
C GLU A 104 -7.01 -6.10 14.11
N SER A 105 -7.89 -6.33 15.10
CA SER A 105 -9.33 -6.08 14.94
C SER A 105 -9.64 -4.61 14.74
N ARG A 106 -8.96 -3.73 15.48
CA ARG A 106 -9.11 -2.28 15.37
C ARG A 106 -8.67 -1.75 14.01
N ILE A 107 -7.50 -2.18 13.53
CA ILE A 107 -7.03 -1.82 12.18
C ILE A 107 -7.98 -2.37 11.13
N ARG A 108 -8.45 -3.61 11.26
CA ARG A 108 -9.40 -4.20 10.31
C ARG A 108 -10.69 -3.39 10.23
N GLN A 109 -11.26 -2.97 11.36
CA GLN A 109 -12.47 -2.12 11.39
C GLN A 109 -12.27 -0.77 10.70
N LEU A 110 -11.06 -0.20 10.78
CA LEU A 110 -10.73 1.06 10.09
C LEU A 110 -10.47 0.85 8.59
N VAL A 111 -9.83 -0.26 8.23
CA VAL A 111 -9.37 -0.52 6.85
C VAL A 111 -10.50 -1.03 5.96
N THR A 112 -11.37 -1.91 6.45
CA THR A 112 -12.46 -2.51 5.65
C THR A 112 -13.30 -1.47 4.87
N PRO A 113 -13.86 -0.42 5.49
CA PRO A 113 -14.68 0.54 4.74
C PRO A 113 -13.86 1.30 3.69
N LEU A 114 -12.59 1.61 3.96
CA LEU A 114 -11.70 2.27 3.01
C LEU A 114 -11.36 1.36 1.82
N VAL A 115 -11.21 0.06 2.05
CA VAL A 115 -11.00 -0.90 0.96
C VAL A 115 -12.23 -0.92 0.03
N GLU A 116 -13.43 -1.01 0.60
CA GLU A 116 -14.68 -1.02 -0.15
C GLU A 116 -14.89 0.27 -0.96
N GLU A 117 -14.46 1.42 -0.44
CA GLU A 117 -14.53 2.71 -1.12
C GLU A 117 -13.48 2.88 -2.22
N ILE A 118 -12.22 2.50 -1.96
CA ILE A 118 -11.08 2.78 -2.84
C ILE A 118 -10.96 1.72 -3.94
N LEU A 119 -11.20 0.44 -3.63
CA LEU A 119 -10.98 -0.67 -4.57
C LEU A 119 -11.71 -0.53 -5.92
N PRO A 120 -12.98 -0.06 -5.98
CA PRO A 120 -13.67 0.18 -7.24
C PRO A 120 -12.97 1.24 -8.11
N GLN A 121 -12.44 2.30 -7.49
CA GLN A 121 -11.77 3.40 -8.19
C GLN A 121 -10.44 2.96 -8.83
N LEU A 122 -9.75 2.02 -8.18
CA LEU A 122 -8.53 1.42 -8.71
C LEU A 122 -8.80 0.42 -9.84
N SER A 123 -9.98 -0.18 -9.88
CA SER A 123 -10.34 -1.21 -10.87
C SER A 123 -10.83 -0.61 -12.19
N GLN A 124 -11.42 0.59 -12.15
CA GLN A 124 -11.98 1.27 -13.32
C GLN A 124 -10.93 1.90 -14.25
N LYS A 125 -9.71 2.17 -13.77
CA LYS A 125 -8.65 2.81 -14.57
C LYS A 125 -7.86 1.90 -15.50
N LYS A 126 -8.33 0.66 -15.72
CA LYS A 126 -7.76 -0.29 -16.70
C LYS A 126 -8.45 -0.23 -18.07
N VAL A 127 -9.13 0.85 -18.42
CA VAL A 127 -9.48 1.14 -19.82
C VAL A 127 -8.22 1.66 -20.50
N TRP A 128 -7.43 0.74 -21.06
CA TRP A 128 -6.45 1.10 -22.07
C TRP A 128 -7.26 1.67 -23.25
N LEU A 129 -7.12 2.98 -23.43
CA LEU A 129 -7.30 3.62 -24.71
C LEU A 129 -6.23 3.03 -25.65
N ASP A 130 -6.61 1.98 -26.38
CA ASP A 130 -5.97 1.65 -27.64
C ASP A 130 -6.32 2.78 -28.63
N LYS A 131 -5.32 3.59 -28.97
CA LYS A 131 -5.28 4.43 -30.16
C LYS A 131 -3.93 4.23 -30.83
#